data_AF-A0A239HPX4-F1
#
_entry.id   AF-A0A239HPX4-F1
#
_cell.length_a   1.000
_cell.length_b   1.000
_cell.length_c   1.000
_cell.angle_alpha   90.00
_cell.angle_beta   90.00
_cell.angle_gamma   90.00
#
_symmetry.space_group_name_H-M   'P 1'
#
loop_
_entity.id
_entity.type
_entity.pdbx_description
1 polymer ?
#
loop_
_entity_poly.entity_id
_entity_poly.type
_entity_poly.pdbx_seq_one_letter_code
_entity_poly.pdbx_strand_id
1 'polypeptide(L)'
;MTSREEIDAFRSELLRRFDELTHWAVDNWPDRQRPLTAVDFAPMREHFARAGEPPEHLRQEEPPPDPAAGGPQFRDVDPAPWP
;
A
#
# COMPACT_ATOMS: atom_id res chain seq x y z
N MET A 1 0.04 17.58 17.74
CA MET A 1 0.40 16.26 17.16
C MET A 1 -0.91 15.66 16.70
N THR A 2 -1.06 15.42 15.40
CA THR A 2 -2.28 14.81 14.85
C THR A 2 -2.41 13.40 15.42
N SER A 3 -3.58 13.06 15.95
CA SER A 3 -3.80 11.73 16.53
C SER A 3 -3.87 10.67 15.43
N ARG A 4 -3.55 9.42 15.76
CA ARG A 4 -3.69 8.29 14.83
C ARG A 4 -5.13 8.18 14.29
N GLU A 5 -6.11 8.46 15.15
CA GLU A 5 -7.53 8.48 14.80
C GLU A 5 -7.85 9.55 13.74
N GLU A 6 -7.27 10.74 13.84
CA GLU A 6 -7.42 11.81 12.84
C GLU A 6 -6.81 11.40 11.49
N ILE A 7 -5.68 10.68 11.49
CA ILE A 7 -5.04 10.16 10.27
C ILE A 7 -5.91 9.07 9.63
N ASP A 8 -6.44 8.15 10.41
CA ASP A 8 -7.30 7.06 9.92
C ASP A 8 -8.63 7.59 9.37
N ALA A 9 -9.22 8.59 10.04
CA ALA A 9 -10.42 9.29 9.56
C ALA A 9 -10.14 10.02 8.25
N PHE A 10 -9.01 10.73 8.16
CA PHE A 10 -8.59 11.39 6.93
C PHE A 10 -8.40 10.40 5.78
N ARG A 11 -7.72 9.26 6.03
CA ARG A 11 -7.50 8.21 5.03
C ARG A 11 -8.82 7.63 4.53
N SER A 12 -9.77 7.41 5.42
CA SER A 12 -11.09 6.90 5.08
C SER A 12 -11.85 7.87 4.17
N GLU A 13 -11.85 9.16 4.50
CA GLU A 13 -12.48 10.20 3.67
C GLU A 13 -11.75 10.39 2.33
N LEU A 14 -10.43 10.29 2.30
CA LEU A 14 -9.63 10.35 1.08
C LEU A 14 -10.00 9.23 0.12
N LEU A 15 -10.10 7.99 0.62
CA LEU A 15 -10.53 6.84 -0.18
C LEU A 15 -11.96 6.99 -0.68
N ARG A 16 -12.88 7.48 0.16
CA ARG A 16 -14.27 7.73 -0.24
C ARG A 16 -14.34 8.71 -1.42
N ARG A 17 -13.62 9.83 -1.36
CA ARG A 17 -13.56 10.82 -2.46
C ARG A 17 -12.89 10.27 -3.71
N PHE A 18 -11.87 9.43 -3.53
CA PHE A 18 -11.20 8.78 -4.65
C PHE A 18 -12.13 7.80 -5.38
N ASP A 19 -12.94 7.05 -4.65
CA ASP A 19 -13.93 6.14 -5.23
C ASP A 19 -15.02 6.91 -6.00
N GLU A 20 -15.48 8.05 -5.48
CA GLU A 20 -16.41 8.96 -6.18
C GLU A 20 -15.81 9.51 -7.49
N LEU A 21 -14.56 9.96 -7.44
CA LEU A 21 -13.83 10.44 -8.62
C LEU A 21 -13.66 9.33 -9.67
N THR A 22 -13.34 8.12 -9.22
CA THR A 22 -13.13 6.95 -10.07
C THR A 22 -14.41 6.55 -10.79
N HIS A 23 -15.53 6.50 -10.07
CA HIS A 23 -16.84 6.26 -10.68
C HIS A 23 -17.18 7.32 -11.73
N TRP A 24 -17.02 8.60 -11.38
CA TRP A 24 -17.25 9.69 -12.33
C TRP A 24 -16.38 9.55 -13.59
N ALA A 25 -15.09 9.22 -13.44
CA ALA A 25 -14.16 9.09 -14.55
C ALA A 25 -14.54 7.94 -15.49
N VAL A 26 -14.94 6.79 -14.94
CA VAL A 26 -15.40 5.63 -15.72
C VAL A 26 -16.68 5.96 -16.49
N ASP A 27 -17.65 6.61 -15.84
CA ASP A 27 -18.95 6.93 -16.45
C ASP A 27 -18.83 7.99 -17.57
N ASN A 28 -17.96 8.98 -17.36
CA ASN A 28 -17.80 10.13 -18.24
C ASN A 28 -16.65 9.97 -19.25
N TRP A 29 -16.06 8.78 -19.35
CA TRP A 29 -14.96 8.52 -20.25
C TRP A 29 -15.38 8.70 -21.73
N PRO A 30 -14.70 9.58 -22.51
CA PRO A 30 -15.11 9.89 -23.88
C PRO A 30 -14.72 8.81 -24.90
N ASP A 31 -13.64 8.05 -24.66
CA ASP A 31 -13.15 7.04 -25.60
C ASP A 31 -13.78 5.67 -25.34
N ARG A 32 -14.87 5.37 -26.06
CA ARG A 32 -15.56 4.07 -25.95
C ARG A 32 -14.80 2.91 -26.59
N GLN A 33 -13.75 3.16 -27.39
CA GLN A 33 -12.92 2.12 -27.99
C GLN A 33 -11.88 1.57 -27.01
N ARG A 34 -11.50 2.38 -26.02
CA ARG A 34 -10.59 2.02 -24.92
C ARG A 34 -11.28 2.30 -23.60
N PRO A 35 -12.16 1.40 -23.12
CA PRO A 35 -12.93 1.66 -21.92
C PRO A 35 -12.01 1.81 -20.71
N LEU A 36 -12.16 2.92 -20.00
CA LEU A 36 -11.54 3.12 -18.70
C LEU A 36 -12.29 2.28 -17.66
N THR A 37 -11.56 1.53 -16.83
CA THR A 37 -12.15 0.64 -15.82
C THR A 37 -11.62 0.97 -14.44
N ALA A 38 -12.32 0.49 -13.40
CA ALA A 38 -11.85 0.64 -12.02
C ALA A 38 -10.48 -0.02 -11.78
N VAL A 39 -10.09 -1.01 -12.58
CA VAL A 39 -8.79 -1.70 -12.48
C VAL A 39 -7.63 -0.74 -12.77
N ASP A 40 -7.82 0.21 -13.68
CA ASP A 40 -6.82 1.21 -14.03
C ASP A 40 -6.48 2.14 -12.84
N PHE A 41 -7.36 2.21 -11.84
CA PHE A 41 -7.21 3.04 -10.64
C PHE A 41 -6.70 2.26 -9.41
N ALA A 42 -6.61 0.93 -9.48
CA ALA A 42 -6.20 0.10 -8.36
C ALA A 42 -4.82 0.48 -7.75
N PRO A 43 -3.78 0.79 -8.55
CA PRO A 43 -2.49 1.22 -8.00
C PRO A 43 -2.58 2.53 -7.20
N MET A 44 -3.38 3.48 -7.67
CA MET A 44 -3.60 4.75 -6.99
C MET A 44 -4.38 4.57 -5.68
N ARG A 45 -5.37 3.66 -5.68
CA ARG A 45 -6.12 3.31 -4.46
C ARG A 45 -5.20 2.72 -3.39
N GLU A 46 -4.28 1.83 -3.76
CA GLU A 46 -3.28 1.28 -2.85
C GLU A 46 -2.36 2.37 -2.30
N HIS A 47 -1.94 3.30 -3.16
CA HIS A 47 -1.12 4.44 -2.74
C HIS A 47 -1.83 5.32 -1.70
N PHE A 48 -3.11 5.66 -1.92
CA PHE A 48 -3.89 6.42 -0.96
C PHE A 48 -4.20 5.65 0.32
N ALA A 49 -4.38 4.33 0.24
CA ALA A 49 -4.57 3.47 1.41
C ALA A 49 -3.32 3.43 2.32
N ARG A 50 -2.15 3.75 1.78
CA ARG A 50 -0.88 3.83 2.51
C ARG A 50 -0.49 5.27 2.88
N ALA A 51 -1.33 6.26 2.57
CA ALA A 51 -1.04 7.65 2.85
C ALA A 51 -0.84 7.90 4.35
N GLY A 52 0.30 8.50 4.72
CA GLY A 52 0.68 8.76 6.11
C GLY A 52 1.36 7.59 6.82
N GLU A 53 1.54 6.45 6.17
CA GLU A 53 2.42 5.40 6.69
C GLU A 53 3.88 5.78 6.45
N PRO A 54 4.79 5.38 7.36
CA PRO A 54 6.21 5.51 7.09
C PRO A 54 6.54 4.78 5.78
N PRO A 55 7.51 5.29 5.00
CA PRO A 55 8.01 4.61 3.81
C PRO A 55 8.28 3.13 4.10
N GLU A 56 8.06 2.25 3.13
CA GLU A 56 8.29 0.80 3.29
C GLU A 56 9.69 0.50 3.84
N HIS A 57 10.72 1.26 3.43
CA HIS A 57 12.09 1.12 3.95
C HIS A 57 12.30 1.57 5.40
N LEU A 58 11.32 2.27 5.99
CA LEU A 58 11.28 2.68 7.41
C LEU A 58 10.24 1.89 8.21
N ARG A 59 9.40 1.07 7.57
CA ARG A 59 8.67 0.04 8.30
C ARG A 59 9.73 -0.95 8.77
N GLN A 60 10.05 -0.92 10.06
CA GLN A 60 10.77 -2.02 10.68
C GLN A 60 9.95 -3.27 10.36
N GLU A 61 10.47 -4.13 9.49
CA GLU A 61 9.98 -5.49 9.39
C GLU A 61 9.96 -6.01 10.82
N GLU A 62 8.77 -6.37 11.33
CA GLU A 62 8.73 -7.07 12.60
C GLU A 62 9.73 -8.22 12.49
N PRO A 63 10.67 -8.35 13.44
CA PRO A 63 11.65 -9.40 13.37
C PRO A 63 10.87 -10.71 13.19
N PRO A 64 11.27 -11.55 12.21
CA PRO A 64 10.54 -12.77 11.95
C PRO A 64 10.42 -13.55 13.27
N PRO A 65 9.28 -14.23 13.51
CA PRO A 65 9.05 -14.94 14.76
C PRO A 65 10.21 -15.88 15.07
N ASP A 66 10.41 -16.21 16.35
CA ASP A 66 11.45 -17.17 16.71
C ASP A 66 11.27 -18.49 15.93
N PRO A 67 12.35 -19.22 15.60
CA PRO A 67 12.23 -20.49 14.87
C PRO A 67 11.30 -21.50 15.56
N ALA A 68 11.23 -21.45 16.90
CA ALA A 68 10.33 -22.27 17.70
C ALA A 68 8.83 -21.90 17.52
N ALA A 69 8.53 -20.68 17.07
CA ALA A 69 7.19 -20.18 16.78
C ALA A 69 6.84 -20.20 15.28
N GLY A 70 7.62 -20.92 14.46
CA GLY A 70 7.39 -21.05 13.01
C GLY A 70 8.15 -20.04 12.15
N GLY A 71 9.13 -19.35 12.72
CA GLY A 71 10.04 -18.49 11.96
C GLY A 71 11.09 -19.24 11.14
N PRO A 72 11.84 -18.51 10.29
CA PRO A 72 12.87 -19.08 9.44
C PRO A 72 13.99 -19.72 10.27
N GLN A 73 14.27 -20.99 10.00
CA GLN A 73 15.33 -21.76 10.68
C GLN A 73 16.74 -21.46 10.15
N PHE A 74 16.83 -20.82 8.99
CA PHE A 74 18.08 -20.48 8.33
C PHE A 74 18.13 -18.98 8.10
N ARG A 75 19.31 -18.40 8.32
CA ARG A 75 19.61 -17.01 7.98
C ARG A 75 20.42 -17.00 6.70
N ASP A 76 20.00 -16.21 5.73
CA ASP A 76 20.82 -15.94 4.56
C ASP A 76 22.09 -15.20 5.01
N VAL A 77 23.23 -15.87 4.87
CA VAL A 77 24.53 -15.29 5.17
C VAL A 77 25.24 -15.12 3.84
N ASP A 78 25.51 -13.87 3.47
CA ASP A 78 26.44 -13.60 2.37
C ASP A 78 27.79 -14.21 2.75
N PRO A 79 28.28 -15.21 2.00
CA PRO A 79 29.55 -15.83 2.31
C PRO A 79 30.64 -14.76 2.20
N ALA A 80 31.49 -14.66 3.23
CA ALA A 80 32.61 -13.74 3.19
C ALA A 80 33.47 -14.01 1.94
N PRO A 81 33.92 -12.97 1.22
CA PRO A 81 34.78 -13.15 0.06
C PRO A 81 36.06 -13.85 0.49
N TRP A 82 36.40 -14.95 -0.18
CA TRP A 82 37.64 -15.68 0.05
C TRP A 82 38.85 -14.78 -0.29
N PRO A 83 39.96 -14.89 0.46
CA PRO A 83 41.16 -14.09 0.25
C PRO A 83 41.89 -14.40 -1.06
#